data_AF-A0A970P9P3-F1
#
_entry.id   AF-A0A970P9P3-F1
#
_cell.length_a   1.000
_cell.length_b   1.000
_cell.length_c   1.000
_cell.angle_alpha   90.00
_cell.angle_beta   90.00
_cell.angle_gamma   90.00
#
_symmetry.space_group_name_H-M   'P 1'
#
loop_
_entity.id
_entity.type
_entity.pdbx_description
1 polymer ?
#
loop_
_entity_poly.entity_id
_entity_poly.type
_entity_poly.pdbx_seq_one_letter_code
_entity_poly.pdbx_strand_id
1 'polypeptide(L)'
;MTCEKVQSELVTCWGSTEQLSVTVAEHLDGCETCRAEALMLQRTRLLLTSLPEEEAPDGFTASVLERLEQEGPARSWLESIGNLVIPVRQPQWARVATVGLVLALAVAGGAMWMGQSNQLPDEAQLATTVPVPSQTLMENAELEELLRRHQTFEVTQPLADDMGVGLVMYTSY
;
A
#
# COMPACT_ATOMS: atom_id res chain seq x y z
N MET A 1 -15.85 12.00 19.42
CA MET A 1 -14.97 11.38 18.40
C MET A 1 -13.77 10.76 19.11
N THR A 2 -13.25 9.60 18.67
CA THR A 2 -12.09 8.94 19.29
C THR A 2 -10.80 9.35 18.59
N CYS A 3 -9.66 9.30 19.29
CA CYS A 3 -8.35 9.63 18.72
C CYS A 3 -8.03 8.78 17.48
N GLU A 4 -8.34 7.48 17.51
CA GLU A 4 -8.14 6.56 16.39
C GLU A 4 -8.85 7.02 15.10
N LYS A 5 -10.10 7.49 15.22
CA LYS A 5 -10.84 8.01 14.05
C LYS A 5 -10.22 9.30 13.53
N VAL A 6 -9.81 10.20 14.42
CA VAL A 6 -9.14 11.45 14.07
C VAL A 6 -7.83 11.16 13.35
N GLN A 7 -7.02 10.23 13.85
CA GLN A 7 -5.77 9.79 13.23
C GLN A 7 -6.00 9.26 11.81
N SER A 8 -7.03 8.43 11.61
CA SER A 8 -7.35 7.89 10.29
C SER A 8 -7.72 8.98 9.27
N GLU A 9 -8.49 10.00 9.70
CA GLU A 9 -8.83 11.15 8.86
C GLU A 9 -7.59 12.03 8.58
N LEU A 10 -6.76 12.28 9.60
CA LEU A 10 -5.53 13.05 9.45
C LEU A 10 -4.58 12.43 8.42
N VAL A 11 -4.42 11.10 8.44
CA VAL A 11 -3.58 10.37 7.47
C VAL A 11 -4.16 10.48 6.07
N THR A 12 -5.48 10.32 5.92
CA THR A 12 -6.15 10.40 4.62
C THR A 12 -5.98 11.79 3.98
N CYS A 13 -6.05 12.84 4.78
CA CYS A 13 -5.88 14.22 4.34
C CYS A 13 -4.42 14.71 4.39
N TRP A 14 -3.45 13.84 4.72
CA TRP A 14 -2.03 14.17 4.85
C TRP A 14 -1.77 15.38 5.76
N GLY A 15 -2.50 15.47 6.87
CA GLY A 15 -2.41 16.58 7.82
C GLY A 15 -2.92 17.92 7.27
N SER A 16 -3.58 17.96 6.11
CA SER A 16 -4.18 19.18 5.57
C SER A 16 -5.39 19.59 6.39
N THR A 17 -5.33 20.77 7.00
CA THR A 17 -6.41 21.31 7.82
C THR A 17 -7.61 21.82 7.02
N GLU A 18 -7.44 22.05 5.71
CA GLU A 18 -8.51 22.56 4.83
C GLU A 18 -9.57 21.51 4.50
N GLN A 19 -9.22 20.22 4.62
CA GLN A 19 -10.10 19.10 4.28
C GLN A 19 -10.66 18.40 5.52
N LEU A 20 -10.42 18.95 6.71
CA LEU A 20 -10.88 18.34 7.97
C LEU A 20 -12.36 18.59 8.20
N SER A 21 -13.04 17.56 8.69
CA SER A 21 -14.40 17.69 9.22
C SER A 21 -14.40 18.59 10.47
N VAL A 22 -15.51 19.30 10.69
CA VAL A 22 -15.68 20.18 11.88
C VAL A 22 -15.46 19.40 13.18
N THR A 23 -15.90 18.15 13.23
CA THR A 23 -15.75 17.26 14.38
C THR A 23 -14.29 16.88 14.66
N VAL A 24 -13.44 16.79 13.63
CA VAL A 24 -11.99 16.58 13.82
C VAL A 24 -11.34 17.85 14.33
N ALA A 25 -11.69 19.01 13.77
CA ALA A 25 -11.15 20.30 14.22
C ALA A 25 -11.42 20.53 15.72
N GLU A 26 -12.65 20.28 16.17
CA GLU A 26 -13.02 20.36 17.60
C GLU A 26 -12.20 19.40 18.48
N HIS A 27 -11.91 18.19 18.00
CA HIS A 27 -11.07 17.25 18.74
C HIS A 27 -9.61 17.71 18.82
N LEU A 28 -9.08 18.29 17.74
CA LEU A 28 -7.72 18.83 17.70
C LEU A 28 -7.55 20.03 18.65
N ASP A 29 -8.61 20.77 18.95
CA ASP A 29 -8.60 21.84 19.96
C ASP A 29 -8.49 21.28 21.39
N GLY A 30 -9.04 20.09 21.65
CA GLY A 30 -9.02 19.45 22.97
C GLY A 30 -7.91 18.42 23.20
N CYS A 31 -7.27 17.91 22.14
CA CYS A 31 -6.34 16.77 22.22
C CYS A 31 -4.93 17.14 21.73
N GLU A 32 -3.99 17.26 22.66
CA GLU A 32 -2.60 17.62 22.36
C GLU A 32 -1.89 16.55 21.50
N THR A 33 -2.14 15.26 21.77
CA THR A 33 -1.53 14.16 21.01
C THR A 33 -1.93 14.20 19.54
N CYS A 34 -3.23 14.31 19.24
CA CYS A 34 -3.71 14.37 17.86
C CYS A 34 -3.22 15.64 17.15
N ARG A 35 -3.06 16.76 17.88
CA ARG A 35 -2.49 18.00 17.34
C ARG A 35 -1.01 17.83 16.98
N ALA A 36 -0.22 17.17 17.83
CA ALA A 36 1.18 16.88 17.55
C ALA A 36 1.33 15.99 16.30
N GLU A 37 0.47 14.98 16.17
CA GLU A 37 0.44 14.12 14.98
C GLU A 37 0.06 14.88 13.71
N ALA A 38 -0.96 15.74 13.77
CA ALA A 38 -1.34 16.60 12.64
C ALA A 38 -0.17 17.48 12.17
N LEU A 39 0.57 18.09 13.12
CA LEU A 39 1.75 18.91 12.82
C LEU A 39 2.89 18.07 12.23
N MET A 40 3.10 16.84 12.72
CA MET A 40 4.10 15.92 12.15
C MET A 40 3.78 15.56 10.71
N LEU A 41 2.53 15.20 10.40
CA LEU A 41 2.09 14.90 9.04
C LEU A 41 2.24 16.10 8.12
N GLN A 42 1.87 17.29 8.59
CA GLN A 42 2.02 18.53 7.82
C GLN A 42 3.49 18.84 7.51
N ARG A 43 4.40 18.64 8.47
CA ARG A 43 5.85 18.79 8.25
C ARG A 43 6.38 17.78 7.24
N THR A 44 6.00 16.52 7.37
CA THR A 44 6.40 15.47 6.41
C THR A 44 5.93 15.80 5.01
N ARG A 45 4.67 16.26 4.86
CA ARG A 45 4.15 16.71 3.58
C ARG A 45 4.99 17.85 3.00
N LEU A 46 5.32 18.87 3.80
CA LEU A 46 6.15 19.99 3.36
C LEU A 46 7.53 19.53 2.89
N LEU A 47 8.17 18.60 3.63
CA LEU A 47 9.46 18.03 3.25
C LEU A 47 9.37 17.31 1.90
N LEU A 48 8.36 16.46 1.72
CA LEU A 48 8.15 15.74 0.46
C LEU A 48 7.88 16.70 -0.72
N THR A 49 7.09 17.76 -0.50
CA THR A 49 6.81 18.76 -1.54
C THR A 49 7.96 19.72 -1.80
N SER A 50 8.94 19.80 -0.89
CA SER A 50 10.14 20.63 -1.06
C SER A 50 11.24 19.95 -1.87
N LEU A 51 11.08 18.64 -2.14
CA LEU A 51 11.98 17.93 -3.03
C LEU A 51 11.90 18.55 -4.43
N PRO A 52 13.02 18.62 -5.17
CA PRO A 52 13.00 19.08 -6.54
C PRO A 52 12.07 18.17 -7.35
N GLU A 53 11.24 18.79 -8.19
CA GLU A 53 10.39 18.06 -9.12
C GLU A 53 11.30 17.39 -10.16
N GLU A 54 11.29 16.05 -10.22
CA GLU A 54 12.01 15.32 -11.24
C GLU A 54 11.26 15.44 -12.57
N GLU A 55 11.92 15.98 -13.58
CA GLU A 55 11.38 16.00 -14.93
C GLU A 55 11.51 14.62 -15.57
N ALA A 56 10.42 14.14 -16.15
CA ALA A 56 10.45 12.91 -16.93
C ALA A 56 11.35 13.12 -18.17
N PRO A 57 12.12 12.09 -18.60
CA PRO A 57 12.90 12.18 -19.82
C PRO A 57 12.04 12.55 -21.04
N ASP A 58 12.63 13.24 -21.99
CA ASP A 58 11.95 13.63 -23.22
C ASP A 58 11.28 12.44 -23.90
N GLY A 59 10.01 12.59 -24.25
CA GLY A 59 9.22 11.55 -24.90
C GLY A 59 8.69 10.44 -23.99
N PHE A 60 9.06 10.40 -22.70
CA PHE A 60 8.55 9.39 -21.76
C PHE A 60 7.02 9.42 -21.67
N THR A 61 6.44 10.59 -21.40
CA THR A 61 4.97 10.75 -21.30
C THR A 61 4.27 10.36 -22.60
N ALA A 62 4.83 10.72 -23.76
CA ALA A 62 4.26 10.34 -25.05
C ALA A 62 4.29 8.81 -25.25
N SER A 63 5.41 8.16 -24.91
CA SER A 63 5.53 6.69 -25.01
C SER A 63 4.58 5.95 -24.07
N VAL A 64 4.35 6.47 -22.86
CA VAL A 64 3.40 5.91 -21.89
C VAL A 64 1.96 6.06 -22.41
N LEU A 65 1.61 7.23 -22.93
CA LEU A 65 0.28 7.46 -23.49
C LEU A 65 0.01 6.58 -24.72
N GLU A 66 0.98 6.46 -25.64
CA GLU A 66 0.87 5.57 -26.79
C GLU A 66 0.68 4.11 -26.35
N ARG A 67 1.40 3.67 -25.32
CA ARG A 67 1.26 2.31 -24.77
C ARG A 67 -0.11 2.07 -24.12
N LEU A 68 -0.63 3.06 -23.37
CA LEU A 68 -1.97 2.97 -22.79
C LEU A 68 -3.07 2.92 -23.86
N GLU A 69 -2.90 3.64 -24.96
CA GLU A 69 -3.82 3.56 -26.10
C GLU A 69 -3.77 2.19 -26.80
N GLN A 70 -2.57 1.61 -26.94
CA GLN A 70 -2.38 0.28 -27.53
C GLN A 70 -2.89 -0.86 -26.65
N GLU A 71 -2.68 -0.79 -25.34
CA GLU A 71 -3.13 -1.80 -24.37
C GLU A 71 -4.64 -1.68 -24.06
N GLY A 72 -5.23 -0.50 -24.33
CA GLY A 72 -6.63 -0.19 -24.07
C GLY A 72 -6.96 -0.19 -22.56
N PRO A 73 -8.20 0.18 -22.16
CA PRO A 73 -8.62 0.00 -20.78
C PRO A 73 -8.48 -1.48 -20.42
N ALA A 74 -7.66 -1.75 -19.41
CA ALA A 74 -7.31 -3.10 -18.98
C ALA A 74 -8.56 -4.00 -18.99
N ARG A 75 -8.54 -5.02 -19.83
CA ARG A 75 -9.56 -6.07 -19.83
C ARG A 75 -9.72 -6.55 -18.40
N SER A 76 -10.94 -6.43 -17.90
CA SER A 76 -11.36 -6.77 -16.54
C SER A 76 -10.58 -7.98 -16.02
N TRP A 77 -10.09 -7.92 -14.78
CA TRP A 77 -9.33 -9.03 -14.17
C TRP A 77 -10.06 -10.38 -14.28
N LEU A 78 -11.40 -10.35 -14.44
CA LEU A 78 -12.28 -11.51 -14.62
C LEU A 78 -12.02 -12.23 -15.95
N GLU A 79 -11.69 -11.49 -17.02
CA GLU A 79 -11.35 -12.07 -18.33
C GLU A 79 -9.99 -12.77 -18.30
N SER A 80 -9.04 -12.28 -17.50
CA SER A 80 -7.75 -12.94 -17.31
C SER A 80 -7.87 -14.28 -16.56
N ILE A 81 -8.78 -14.38 -15.58
CA ILE A 81 -9.03 -15.64 -14.86
C ILE A 81 -9.81 -16.63 -15.75
N GLY A 82 -10.76 -16.15 -16.56
CA GLY A 82 -11.55 -17.00 -17.46
C GLY A 82 -10.72 -17.76 -18.49
N ASN A 83 -9.64 -17.16 -19.01
CA ASN A 83 -8.76 -17.81 -19.98
C ASN A 83 -7.77 -18.80 -19.34
N LEU A 84 -7.47 -18.68 -18.05
CA LEU A 84 -6.59 -19.63 -17.36
C LEU A 84 -7.32 -20.93 -16.98
N VAL A 85 -8.65 -20.88 -16.82
CA VAL A 85 -9.45 -21.97 -16.23
C VAL A 85 -10.30 -22.74 -17.25
N ILE A 86 -10.54 -22.19 -18.45
CA ILE A 86 -11.46 -22.83 -19.43
C ILE A 86 -10.69 -23.41 -20.62
N PRO A 87 -10.35 -24.72 -20.62
CA PRO A 87 -9.84 -25.37 -21.82
C PRO A 87 -10.92 -25.38 -22.93
N VAL A 88 -10.58 -24.76 -24.07
CA VAL A 88 -11.45 -24.42 -25.22
C VAL A 88 -12.07 -25.62 -25.96
N ARG A 89 -11.87 -26.86 -25.51
CA ARG A 89 -12.53 -28.05 -26.06
C ARG A 89 -12.99 -28.99 -24.96
N GLN A 90 -14.19 -28.75 -24.46
CA GLN A 90 -14.91 -29.76 -23.69
C GLN A 90 -16.21 -30.16 -24.38
N PRO A 91 -16.46 -31.47 -24.57
CA PRO A 91 -17.69 -31.98 -25.15
C PRO A 91 -18.89 -31.63 -24.25
N GLN A 92 -20.07 -31.47 -24.85
CA GLN A 92 -21.25 -30.86 -24.22
C GLN A 92 -21.70 -31.53 -22.91
N TRP A 93 -21.38 -32.82 -22.72
CA TRP A 93 -21.65 -33.56 -21.48
C TRP A 93 -20.79 -33.12 -20.28
N ALA A 94 -19.59 -32.59 -20.51
CA ALA A 94 -18.69 -32.13 -19.45
C ALA A 94 -19.13 -30.77 -18.87
N ARG A 95 -19.80 -29.92 -19.66
CA ARG A 95 -20.37 -28.65 -19.19
C ARG A 95 -21.41 -28.86 -18.10
N VAL A 96 -22.24 -29.90 -18.21
CA VAL A 96 -23.28 -30.21 -17.23
C VAL A 96 -22.68 -30.67 -15.88
N ALA A 97 -21.60 -31.45 -15.92
CA ALA A 97 -20.92 -31.92 -14.72
C ALA A 97 -20.26 -30.78 -13.92
N THR A 98 -19.66 -29.81 -14.61
CA THR A 98 -18.99 -28.66 -13.95
C THR A 98 -19.96 -27.74 -13.23
N VAL A 99 -21.13 -27.46 -13.81
CA VAL A 99 -22.17 -26.64 -13.16
C VAL A 99 -22.67 -27.32 -11.88
N GLY A 100 -22.87 -28.65 -11.91
CA GLY A 100 -23.24 -29.41 -10.73
C GLY A 100 -22.20 -29.34 -9.61
N LEU A 101 -20.91 -29.42 -9.94
CA LEU A 101 -19.82 -29.36 -8.98
C LEU A 101 -19.69 -27.96 -8.34
N VAL A 102 -19.80 -26.89 -9.15
CA VAL A 102 -19.75 -25.51 -8.64
C VAL A 102 -20.95 -25.21 -7.74
N LEU A 103 -22.15 -25.67 -8.12
CA LEU A 103 -23.34 -25.50 -7.29
C LEU A 103 -23.22 -26.28 -5.96
N ALA A 104 -22.67 -27.49 -5.98
CA ALA A 104 -22.44 -28.30 -4.78
C ALA A 104 -21.40 -27.67 -3.85
N LEU A 105 -20.31 -27.12 -4.39
CA LEU A 105 -19.30 -26.39 -3.60
C LEU A 105 -19.84 -25.09 -3.04
N ALA A 106 -20.69 -24.37 -3.77
CA ALA A 106 -21.32 -23.14 -3.28
C ALA A 106 -22.30 -23.43 -2.12
N VAL A 107 -23.08 -24.51 -2.19
CA VAL A 107 -23.99 -24.92 -1.10
C VAL A 107 -23.21 -25.43 0.11
N ALA A 108 -22.16 -26.23 -0.09
CA ALA A 108 -21.31 -26.72 1.00
C ALA A 108 -20.53 -25.59 1.69
N GLY A 109 -19.98 -24.65 0.93
CA GLY A 109 -19.26 -23.48 1.46
C GLY A 109 -20.17 -22.49 2.18
N GLY A 110 -21.38 -22.24 1.66
CA GLY A 110 -22.37 -21.37 2.30
C GLY A 110 -22.90 -21.92 3.63
N ALA A 111 -23.11 -23.23 3.72
CA ALA A 111 -23.56 -23.88 4.96
C ALA A 111 -22.50 -23.88 6.07
N MET A 112 -21.21 -23.97 5.70
CA MET A 112 -20.11 -23.97 6.67
C MET A 112 -19.89 -22.57 7.28
N TRP A 113 -20.10 -21.50 6.50
CA TRP A 113 -19.93 -20.12 6.99
C TRP A 113 -21.09 -19.69 7.91
N MET A 114 -22.31 -20.16 7.67
CA MET A 114 -23.48 -19.85 8.51
C MET A 114 -23.45 -20.57 9.89
N GLY A 115 -22.67 -21.65 10.02
CA GLY A 115 -22.53 -22.42 11.27
C GLY A 115 -21.50 -21.85 12.26
N GLN A 116 -20.62 -20.95 11.82
CA GLN A 116 -19.48 -20.49 12.62
C GLN A 116 -19.74 -19.18 13.40
N SER A 117 -20.87 -18.51 13.18
CA SER A 117 -21.19 -17.25 13.88
C SER A 117 -21.80 -17.45 15.29
N ASN A 118 -21.93 -18.68 15.79
CA ASN A 118 -22.63 -18.98 17.05
C ASN A 118 -21.78 -19.71 18.11
N GLN A 119 -20.46 -19.78 17.95
CA GLN A 119 -19.55 -20.30 18.97
C GLN A 119 -18.50 -19.26 19.31
N LEU A 120 -18.79 -18.45 20.33
CA LEU A 120 -17.79 -17.82 21.18
C LEU A 120 -17.42 -18.84 22.25
N PRO A 121 -16.17 -19.34 22.33
CA PRO A 121 -15.66 -19.94 23.54
C PRO A 121 -15.18 -18.84 24.47
N ASP A 122 -15.75 -18.86 25.66
CA ASP A 122 -15.29 -18.15 26.85
C ASP A 122 -13.87 -18.60 27.23
N GLU A 123 -13.08 -17.62 27.69
CA GLU A 123 -11.85 -17.68 28.49
C GLU A 123 -10.76 -18.73 28.19
N ALA A 124 -9.61 -18.26 27.71
CA ALA A 124 -8.31 -18.73 28.22
C ALA A 124 -7.29 -17.60 28.21
N GLN A 125 -7.03 -17.11 29.42
CA GLN A 125 -5.90 -16.25 29.77
C GLN A 125 -4.60 -16.84 29.26
N LEU A 126 -3.95 -16.13 28.33
CA LEU A 126 -2.50 -16.13 28.19
C LEU A 126 -2.06 -14.68 28.20
N ALA A 127 -1.84 -14.19 29.42
CA ALA A 127 -1.04 -13.01 29.67
C ALA A 127 0.35 -13.24 29.06
N THR A 128 0.51 -12.85 27.80
CA THR A 128 1.82 -12.52 27.25
C THR A 128 2.01 -11.03 27.52
N THR A 129 2.46 -10.72 28.72
CA THR A 129 3.16 -9.46 28.99
C THR A 129 4.37 -9.44 28.08
N VAL A 130 4.26 -8.77 26.93
CA VAL A 130 5.42 -8.34 26.16
C VAL A 130 6.02 -7.17 26.95
N PRO A 131 7.18 -7.30 27.61
CA PRO A 131 7.86 -6.14 28.14
C PRO A 131 8.27 -5.27 26.94
N VAL A 132 7.64 -4.10 26.84
CA VAL A 132 8.13 -3.00 25.99
C VAL A 132 9.49 -2.60 26.58
N PRO A 133 10.61 -2.81 25.86
CA PRO A 133 11.88 -2.30 26.33
C PRO A 133 11.95 -0.82 25.97
N SER A 134 11.95 0.03 27.00
CA SER A 134 12.30 1.44 26.87
C SER A 134 13.77 1.57 26.43
N GLN A 135 14.03 1.59 25.12
CA GLN A 135 15.37 1.79 24.54
C GLN A 135 15.42 3.05 23.66
N THR A 136 14.92 4.17 24.18
CA THR A 136 14.81 5.44 23.43
C THR A 136 16.13 6.21 23.22
N LEU A 137 17.29 5.60 23.50
CA LEU A 137 18.59 6.29 23.38
C LEU A 137 19.64 5.52 22.57
N MET A 138 19.61 4.18 22.57
CA MET A 138 20.50 3.38 21.71
C MET A 138 20.00 3.29 20.26
N GLU A 139 18.68 3.27 20.06
CA GLU A 139 18.07 3.18 18.72
C GLU A 139 18.36 4.42 17.87
N ASN A 140 18.43 5.60 18.49
CA ASN A 140 18.79 6.85 17.81
C ASN A 140 20.25 6.86 17.33
N ALA A 141 21.17 6.27 18.09
CA ALA A 141 22.58 6.20 17.73
C ALA A 141 22.83 5.18 16.60
N GLU A 142 22.13 4.05 16.63
CA GLU A 142 22.16 3.07 15.53
C GLU A 142 21.52 3.61 14.25
N LEU A 143 20.42 4.37 14.38
CA LEU A 143 19.76 5.04 13.27
C LEU A 143 20.65 6.15 12.66
N GLU A 144 21.32 6.96 13.48
CA GLU A 144 22.27 7.97 13.00
C GLU A 144 23.49 7.33 12.31
N GLU A 145 23.98 6.20 12.81
CA GLU A 145 25.07 5.44 12.17
C GLU A 145 24.63 4.83 10.83
N LEU A 146 23.38 4.34 10.75
CA LEU A 146 22.78 3.86 9.50
C LEU A 146 22.62 4.98 8.47
N LEU A 147 22.11 6.13 8.89
CA LEU A 147 21.97 7.32 8.03
C LEU A 147 23.32 7.84 7.56
N ARG A 148 24.32 7.87 8.44
CA ARG A 148 25.69 8.26 8.08
C ARG A 148 26.31 7.29 7.06
N ARG A 149 26.09 5.98 7.23
CA ARG A 149 26.57 4.96 6.28
C ARG A 149 25.90 5.13 4.91
N HIS A 150 24.59 5.36 4.84
CA HIS A 150 23.88 5.62 3.59
C HIS A 150 24.35 6.89 2.87
N GLN A 151 24.58 7.99 3.60
CA GLN A 151 25.11 9.22 3.03
C GLN A 151 26.53 9.05 2.45
N THR A 152 27.36 8.20 3.05
CA THR A 152 28.70 7.91 2.47
C THR A 152 28.64 7.04 1.21
N PHE A 153 27.61 6.22 1.05
CA PHE A 153 27.40 5.41 -0.15
C PHE A 153 26.93 6.25 -1.35
N GLU A 154 26.11 7.29 -1.15
CA GLU A 154 25.64 8.16 -2.23
C GLU A 154 26.75 9.05 -2.83
N VAL A 155 27.82 9.34 -2.08
CA VAL A 155 28.86 10.29 -2.52
C VAL A 155 30.02 9.62 -3.26
N THR A 156 30.18 8.29 -3.22
CA THR A 156 31.39 7.63 -3.74
C THR A 156 31.19 6.40 -4.62
N GLN A 157 29.94 6.02 -4.94
CA GLN A 157 29.73 4.94 -5.88
C GLN A 157 29.64 5.50 -7.32
N PRO A 158 30.70 5.41 -8.16
CA PRO A 158 30.48 5.51 -9.59
C PRO A 158 29.44 4.45 -9.93
N LEU A 159 28.33 4.88 -10.55
CA LEU A 159 27.27 4.00 -11.05
C LEU A 159 27.92 2.77 -11.66
N ALA A 160 27.75 1.63 -11.00
CA ALA A 160 28.32 0.39 -11.46
C ALA A 160 27.86 0.15 -12.90
N ASP A 161 28.78 -0.35 -13.73
CA ASP A 161 28.53 -0.88 -15.08
C ASP A 161 27.58 -2.08 -15.01
N ASP A 162 26.34 -1.84 -14.58
CA ASP A 162 25.27 -2.83 -14.60
C ASP A 162 24.72 -2.84 -16.02
N MET A 163 24.67 -4.01 -16.65
CA MET A 163 24.22 -4.18 -18.05
C MET A 163 22.79 -3.67 -18.31
N GLY A 164 22.02 -3.34 -17.26
CA GLY A 164 20.70 -2.71 -17.36
C GLY A 164 20.71 -1.18 -17.53
N VAL A 165 21.83 -0.49 -17.25
CA VAL A 165 21.93 0.99 -17.32
C VAL A 165 22.43 1.47 -18.69
N GLY A 166 22.83 0.56 -19.58
CA GLY A 166 23.33 0.86 -20.93
C GLY A 166 22.30 1.40 -21.94
N LEU A 167 21.08 1.78 -21.51
CA LEU A 167 20.03 2.28 -22.40
C LEU A 167 19.90 3.82 -22.43
N VAL A 168 20.68 4.56 -21.64
CA VAL A 168 20.64 6.04 -21.66
C VAL A 168 21.99 6.58 -22.10
N MET A 169 22.17 6.68 -23.42
CA MET A 169 23.27 7.44 -24.01
C MET A 169 22.90 8.92 -24.02
N TYR A 170 23.50 9.71 -23.13
CA TYR A 170 23.45 11.17 -23.24
C TYR A 170 24.33 11.61 -24.42
N THR A 171 23.74 11.84 -25.59
CA THR A 171 24.40 12.56 -26.66
C THR A 171 24.38 14.04 -26.32
N SER A 172 25.54 14.58 -25.92
CA SER A 172 25.76 16.03 -25.85
C SER A 172 26.02 16.55 -27.26
N TYR A 173 25.32 17.61 -27.65
CA TYR A 173 25.60 18.45 -28.82
C TYR A 173 26.09 19.81 -28.36
#